data_AF-A0AAD7UZM3-F1
#
_entry.id   AF-A0AAD7UZM3-F1
#
_cell.length_a   1.000
_cell.length_b   1.000
_cell.length_c   1.000
_cell.angle_alpha   90.00
_cell.angle_beta   90.00
_cell.angle_gamma   90.00
#
_symmetry.space_group_name_H-M   'P 1'
#
loop_
_entity.id
_entity.type
_entity.pdbx_description
1 polymer ?
#
loop_
_entity_poly.entity_id
_entity_poly.type
_entity_poly.pdbx_seq_one_letter_code
_entity_poly.pdbx_strand_id
1 'polypeptide(L)'
;MNDDRPHDVTLHPQLEQRHLAYGPDSASEDDNANENGAPVAPAAVNEDPHMVRVTRPVPPRDYGPQPPLFSIEELMNLAFRPAALNTRIACRICRYRDGLDKLNPQYQLLIEHIPSGDLHHVMTARKKRKSQTSYYTITGIVHDTPQGPGTPVELGKVRSNFLGTTFVIYSHGRNPTRKENDPTKNDLPVREELGAVLYDPNILGFKGPRKMTILMHTLTRDGKRPEFRPTSESDTLLNKYREGGARDLLVLHNKSPQWNEDTQSFVLNFSGRVTQASVKNFQIVHDNDLDYIVMQFGRTGPDHFTMDFKYPMCLVQAFAIALTSFDAKLACE
;
A
#
# COMPACT_ATOMS: atom_id res chain seq x y z
N MET A 1 40.81 -11.29 42.02
CA MET A 1 39.95 -12.50 41.94
C MET A 1 38.61 -12.01 41.42
N ASN A 2 38.54 -11.69 40.12
CA ASN A 2 38.10 -12.61 39.06
C ASN A 2 36.84 -13.37 39.45
N ASP A 3 35.68 -12.99 38.90
CA ASP A 3 34.99 -13.86 37.94
C ASP A 3 33.91 -13.07 37.16
N ASP A 4 34.29 -12.59 35.98
CA ASP A 4 33.38 -12.21 34.90
C ASP A 4 32.85 -13.49 34.25
N ARG A 5 31.53 -13.72 34.28
CA ARG A 5 30.87 -14.75 33.47
C ARG A 5 29.86 -14.08 32.53
N PRO A 6 29.99 -14.23 31.20
CA PRO A 6 29.01 -13.71 30.25
C PRO A 6 27.79 -14.62 30.14
N HIS A 7 26.62 -14.00 29.99
CA HIS A 7 25.38 -14.68 29.67
C HIS A 7 25.40 -15.22 28.24
N ASP A 8 25.12 -16.52 28.14
CA ASP A 8 25.01 -17.33 26.93
C ASP A 8 23.83 -16.85 26.07
N VAL A 9 24.13 -16.43 24.83
CA VAL A 9 23.12 -16.09 23.82
C VAL A 9 22.80 -17.35 23.05
N THR A 10 21.64 -17.93 23.35
CA THR A 10 21.14 -19.12 22.64
C THR A 10 20.75 -18.72 21.22
N LEU A 11 21.63 -19.04 20.26
CA LEU A 11 21.38 -18.92 18.82
C LEU A 11 20.35 -19.95 18.34
N HIS A 12 19.42 -19.49 17.49
CA HIS A 12 18.34 -20.29 16.89
C HIS A 12 18.90 -21.26 15.84
N PRO A 13 18.52 -22.56 15.81
CA PRO A 13 19.26 -23.62 15.11
C PRO A 13 18.93 -23.75 13.60
N GLN A 14 18.99 -22.66 12.83
CA GLN A 14 18.88 -22.73 11.35
C GLN A 14 19.95 -21.91 10.59
N LEU A 15 21.03 -21.52 11.26
CA LEU A 15 22.20 -20.93 10.62
C LEU A 15 23.38 -21.90 10.67
N GLU A 16 23.32 -22.99 9.92
CA GLU A 16 24.53 -23.75 9.55
C GLU A 16 25.12 -23.16 8.27
N GLN A 17 26.21 -22.40 8.44
CA GLN A 17 27.10 -21.98 7.36
C GLN A 17 27.78 -23.20 6.75
N ARG A 18 27.42 -23.56 5.52
CA ARG A 18 28.26 -24.43 4.70
C ARG A 18 29.49 -23.66 4.23
N HIS A 19 30.62 -24.00 4.84
CA HIS A 19 31.96 -23.70 4.35
C HIS A 19 32.21 -24.43 3.03
N LEU A 20 32.61 -23.70 2.00
CA LEU A 20 33.42 -24.24 0.90
C LEU A 20 34.70 -23.41 0.82
N ALA A 21 35.79 -24.04 1.25
CA ALA A 21 37.15 -23.54 1.14
C ALA A 21 37.64 -23.67 -0.31
N TYR A 22 38.35 -22.65 -0.80
CA TYR A 22 39.40 -22.82 -1.80
C TYR A 22 40.57 -21.93 -1.42
N GLY A 23 41.71 -22.56 -1.18
CA GLY A 23 43.00 -21.92 -0.95
C GLY A 23 43.67 -21.47 -2.26
N PRO A 24 44.78 -20.71 -2.15
CA PRO A 24 45.35 -19.92 -3.24
C PRO A 24 46.42 -20.69 -4.01
N ASP A 25 46.61 -20.37 -5.29
CA ASP A 25 47.87 -20.64 -5.98
C ASP A 25 48.20 -19.55 -6.99
N SER A 26 49.50 -19.39 -7.17
CA SER A 26 50.28 -18.21 -7.50
C SER A 26 50.50 -17.94 -9.01
N ALA A 27 50.84 -16.66 -9.26
CA ALA A 27 51.36 -15.98 -10.44
C ALA A 27 52.23 -16.75 -11.47
N SER A 28 52.11 -16.33 -12.73
CA SER A 28 53.25 -16.03 -13.63
C SER A 28 52.82 -15.16 -14.83
N GLU A 29 53.52 -14.05 -15.03
CA GLU A 29 53.55 -13.21 -16.24
C GLU A 29 54.41 -13.87 -17.34
N ASP A 30 54.05 -13.71 -18.63
CA ASP A 30 54.99 -13.29 -19.69
C ASP A 30 54.31 -13.10 -21.07
N ASP A 31 54.87 -12.16 -21.82
CA ASP A 31 54.47 -11.48 -23.07
C ASP A 31 54.34 -12.36 -24.35
N ASN A 32 53.44 -11.98 -25.29
CA ASN A 32 53.79 -11.33 -26.58
C ASN A 32 52.66 -11.36 -27.65
N ALA A 33 52.75 -10.38 -28.56
CA ALA A 33 51.82 -9.97 -29.63
C ALA A 33 51.45 -11.03 -30.69
N ASN A 34 50.25 -10.96 -31.28
CA ASN A 34 49.99 -10.28 -32.58
C ASN A 34 48.60 -10.64 -33.18
N GLU A 35 47.91 -9.61 -33.68
CA GLU A 35 46.95 -9.51 -34.81
C GLU A 35 45.92 -10.61 -35.21
N ASN A 36 44.70 -10.10 -35.47
CA ASN A 36 43.66 -10.56 -36.40
C ASN A 36 42.68 -11.67 -35.95
N GLY A 37 41.58 -11.25 -35.31
CA GLY A 37 40.34 -12.02 -35.18
C GLY A 37 39.11 -11.12 -35.24
N ALA A 38 38.26 -11.32 -36.25
CA ALA A 38 37.03 -10.58 -36.55
C ALA A 38 36.09 -10.35 -35.34
N PRO A 39 35.18 -9.35 -35.37
CA PRO A 39 34.18 -9.18 -34.33
C PRO A 39 33.29 -10.42 -34.27
N VAL A 40 33.43 -11.20 -33.20
CA VAL A 40 32.52 -12.31 -32.89
C VAL A 40 31.17 -11.70 -32.55
N ALA A 41 30.29 -11.61 -33.54
CA ALA A 41 28.87 -11.45 -33.30
C ALA A 41 28.44 -12.50 -32.26
N PRO A 42 27.64 -12.17 -31.24
CA PRO A 42 27.18 -13.16 -30.29
C PRO A 42 26.42 -14.23 -31.08
N ALA A 43 27.00 -15.43 -31.13
CA ALA A 43 26.37 -16.60 -31.70
C ALA A 43 24.98 -16.73 -31.06
N ALA A 44 23.97 -17.00 -31.89
CA ALA A 44 22.62 -17.29 -31.44
C ALA A 44 22.70 -18.35 -30.33
N VAL A 45 22.47 -17.92 -29.10
CA VAL A 45 22.42 -18.81 -27.95
C VAL A 45 21.20 -19.69 -28.18
N ASN A 46 21.43 -20.99 -28.35
CA ASN A 46 20.37 -22.00 -28.30
C ASN A 46 19.60 -21.78 -26.99
N GLU A 47 18.38 -21.27 -27.10
CA GLU A 47 17.52 -21.02 -25.96
C GLU A 47 17.16 -22.39 -25.38
N ASP A 48 17.68 -22.68 -24.18
CA ASP A 48 17.24 -23.84 -23.41
C ASP A 48 15.74 -23.66 -23.12
N PRO A 49 14.85 -24.55 -23.63
CA PRO A 49 13.40 -24.40 -23.50
C PRO A 49 12.90 -24.53 -22.05
N HIS A 50 13.80 -24.79 -21.09
CA HIS A 50 13.49 -24.83 -19.66
C HIS A 50 14.05 -23.65 -18.87
N MET A 51 14.79 -22.73 -19.53
CA MET A 51 15.32 -21.54 -18.87
C MET A 51 14.31 -20.39 -18.98
N VAL A 52 13.53 -20.19 -17.92
CA VAL A 52 12.68 -18.99 -17.80
C VAL A 52 13.60 -17.79 -17.58
N ARG A 53 13.88 -17.02 -18.63
CA ARG A 53 14.53 -15.71 -18.48
C ARG A 53 13.61 -14.81 -17.67
N VAL A 54 14.02 -14.52 -16.44
CA VAL A 54 13.43 -13.44 -15.64
C VAL A 54 13.79 -12.12 -16.34
N THR A 55 12.89 -11.65 -17.19
CA THR A 55 13.03 -10.35 -17.85
C THR A 55 12.79 -9.25 -16.83
N ARG A 56 13.48 -8.10 -17.00
CA ARG A 56 13.21 -6.93 -16.15
C ARG A 56 11.72 -6.59 -16.24
N PRO A 57 11.03 -6.32 -15.12
CA PRO A 57 9.65 -5.89 -15.13
C PRO A 57 9.47 -4.70 -16.08
N VAL A 58 8.52 -4.81 -17.01
CA VAL A 58 8.18 -3.71 -17.92
C VAL A 58 7.67 -2.55 -17.07
N PRO A 59 8.13 -1.30 -17.31
CA PRO A 59 7.58 -0.13 -16.64
C PRO A 59 6.05 -0.11 -16.77
N PRO A 60 5.31 0.14 -15.67
CA PRO A 60 3.87 0.09 -15.73
C PRO A 60 3.30 1.11 -16.72
N ARG A 61 2.26 0.71 -17.45
CA ARG A 61 1.48 1.66 -18.26
C ARG A 61 0.48 2.40 -17.37
N ASP A 62 0.24 3.67 -17.68
CA ASP A 62 -0.74 4.47 -16.95
C ASP A 62 -2.17 4.11 -17.40
N TYR A 63 -3.08 4.02 -16.44
CA TYR A 63 -4.49 3.73 -16.71
C TYR A 63 -5.25 4.96 -17.23
N GLY A 64 -6.12 4.73 -18.21
CA GLY A 64 -6.92 5.76 -18.86
C GLY A 64 -8.15 6.19 -18.07
N PRO A 65 -8.75 7.33 -18.45
CA PRO A 65 -9.96 7.82 -17.81
C PRO A 65 -11.13 6.85 -17.96
N GLN A 66 -12.02 6.83 -16.97
CA GLN A 66 -13.27 6.05 -17.02
C GLN A 66 -14.46 6.96 -17.31
N PRO A 67 -15.42 6.51 -18.12
CA PRO A 67 -16.68 7.25 -18.33
C PRO A 67 -17.48 7.35 -17.02
N PRO A 68 -18.52 8.21 -16.99
CA PRO A 68 -19.49 8.19 -15.90
C PRO A 68 -20.02 6.77 -15.70
N LEU A 69 -20.17 6.37 -14.44
CA LEU A 69 -20.64 5.03 -14.08
C LEU A 69 -22.17 5.04 -14.05
N PHE A 70 -22.80 4.10 -14.75
CA PHE A 70 -24.25 4.01 -14.90
C PHE A 70 -24.86 2.83 -14.16
N SER A 71 -24.05 1.99 -13.51
CA SER A 71 -24.54 0.90 -12.68
C SER A 71 -23.72 0.73 -11.39
N ILE A 72 -24.34 0.09 -10.39
CA ILE A 72 -23.66 -0.32 -9.15
C ILE A 72 -22.55 -1.32 -9.46
N GLU A 73 -22.75 -2.22 -10.42
CA GLU A 73 -21.74 -3.21 -10.81
C GLU A 73 -20.47 -2.56 -11.35
N GLU A 74 -20.59 -1.58 -12.26
CA GLU A 74 -19.45 -0.81 -12.77
C GLU A 74 -18.71 -0.09 -11.65
N LEU A 75 -19.45 0.50 -10.70
CA LEU A 75 -18.86 1.15 -9.54
C LEU A 75 -18.11 0.17 -8.64
N MET A 76 -18.69 -0.99 -8.34
CA MET A 76 -18.04 -2.03 -7.54
C MET A 76 -16.79 -2.56 -8.25
N ASN A 77 -16.85 -2.74 -9.57
CA ASN A 77 -15.70 -3.15 -10.37
C ASN A 77 -14.60 -2.09 -10.35
N LEU A 78 -14.91 -0.80 -10.52
CA LEU A 78 -13.90 0.27 -10.40
C LEU A 78 -13.29 0.32 -8.99
N ALA A 79 -14.14 0.16 -7.97
CA ALA A 79 -13.75 0.33 -6.58
C ALA A 79 -12.87 -0.80 -6.04
N PHE A 80 -13.22 -2.05 -6.35
CA PHE A 80 -12.66 -3.23 -5.70
C PHE A 80 -11.78 -4.08 -6.60
N ARG A 81 -11.77 -3.86 -7.92
CA ARG A 81 -10.86 -4.58 -8.82
C ARG A 81 -9.41 -4.20 -8.51
N PRO A 82 -8.51 -5.17 -8.27
CA PRO A 82 -7.08 -4.91 -8.19
C PRO A 82 -6.58 -4.20 -9.45
N ALA A 83 -5.58 -3.33 -9.29
CA ALA A 83 -4.86 -2.82 -10.44
C ALA A 83 -4.28 -3.99 -11.25
N ALA A 84 -4.33 -3.88 -12.58
CA ALA A 84 -3.76 -4.89 -13.45
C ALA A 84 -2.23 -4.97 -13.27
N LEU A 85 -1.66 -6.15 -13.49
CA LEU A 85 -0.19 -6.30 -13.54
C LEU A 85 0.39 -5.35 -14.58
N ASN A 86 1.59 -4.82 -14.29
CA ASN A 86 2.29 -3.84 -15.13
C ASN A 86 1.44 -2.60 -15.47
N THR A 87 0.51 -2.22 -14.58
CA THR A 87 -0.26 -0.98 -14.68
C THR A 87 -0.07 -0.15 -13.42
N ARG A 88 -0.02 1.18 -13.59
CA ARG A 88 -0.08 2.15 -12.49
C ARG A 88 -1.38 2.93 -12.61
N ILE A 89 -2.12 2.97 -11.51
CA ILE A 89 -3.25 3.88 -11.37
C ILE A 89 -2.72 5.13 -10.66
N ALA A 90 -2.64 6.24 -11.38
CA ALA A 90 -2.25 7.52 -10.80
C ALA A 90 -3.50 8.26 -10.30
N CYS A 91 -3.43 8.86 -9.12
CA CYS A 91 -4.55 9.59 -8.55
C CYS A 91 -4.13 10.89 -7.84
N ARG A 92 -5.13 11.75 -7.68
CA ARG A 92 -5.09 12.97 -6.86
C ARG A 92 -6.08 12.85 -5.73
N ILE A 93 -5.71 13.38 -4.56
CA ILE A 93 -6.62 13.56 -3.44
C ILE A 93 -6.72 15.05 -3.12
N CYS A 94 -7.93 15.58 -3.13
CA CYS A 94 -8.26 16.95 -2.74
C CYS A 94 -9.00 16.93 -1.41
N ARG A 95 -8.52 17.69 -0.43
CA ARG A 95 -9.13 17.81 0.90
C ARG A 95 -9.91 19.12 1.01
N TYR A 96 -11.17 19.03 1.41
CA TYR A 96 -12.07 20.16 1.63
C TYR A 96 -12.34 20.32 3.13
N ARG A 97 -12.16 21.55 3.63
CA ARG A 97 -12.20 21.92 5.05
C ARG A 97 -12.95 23.24 5.23
N ASP A 98 -14.21 23.28 4.84
CA ASP A 98 -14.98 24.53 4.82
C ASP A 98 -15.70 24.79 6.14
N GLY A 99 -15.61 26.03 6.65
CA GLY A 99 -16.37 26.50 7.82
C GLY A 99 -16.24 25.62 9.08
N LEU A 100 -17.38 25.21 9.64
CA LEU A 100 -17.49 24.31 10.81
C LEU A 100 -16.99 22.88 10.54
N ASP A 101 -16.73 22.51 9.28
CA ASP A 101 -16.21 21.20 8.87
C ASP A 101 -14.67 21.12 8.90
N LYS A 102 -13.96 22.15 9.41
CA LYS A 102 -12.50 22.06 9.67
C LYS A 102 -12.11 20.84 10.51
N LEU A 103 -12.97 20.41 11.43
CA LEU A 103 -12.76 19.23 12.28
C LEU A 103 -13.16 17.90 11.59
N ASN A 104 -13.90 17.98 10.48
CA ASN A 104 -14.48 16.82 9.79
C ASN A 104 -14.30 16.95 8.26
N PRO A 105 -13.05 16.90 7.79
CA PRO A 105 -12.74 17.10 6.37
C PRO A 105 -13.46 16.09 5.46
N GLN A 106 -13.76 16.57 4.25
CA GLN A 106 -14.09 15.74 3.10
C GLN A 106 -12.86 15.56 2.22
N TYR A 107 -12.72 14.40 1.60
CA TYR A 107 -11.64 14.05 0.69
C TYR A 107 -12.25 13.54 -0.61
N GLN A 108 -11.85 14.11 -1.73
CA GLN A 108 -12.22 13.61 -3.05
C GLN A 108 -11.01 12.92 -3.67
N LEU A 109 -11.23 11.72 -4.20
CA LEU A 109 -10.26 10.96 -4.97
C LEU A 109 -10.58 11.11 -6.45
N LEU A 110 -9.56 11.44 -7.23
CA LEU A 110 -9.64 11.55 -8.68
C LEU A 110 -8.58 10.67 -9.33
N ILE A 111 -8.93 9.89 -10.34
CA ILE A 111 -7.95 9.21 -11.21
C ILE A 111 -7.40 10.26 -12.17
N GLU A 112 -6.07 10.27 -12.33
CA GLU A 112 -5.33 11.18 -13.20
C GLU A 112 -4.78 10.41 -14.39
N HIS A 113 -5.15 10.83 -15.60
CA HIS A 113 -4.53 10.31 -16.82
C HIS A 113 -3.27 11.14 -17.12
N ILE A 114 -2.10 10.59 -16.79
CA ILE A 114 -0.82 11.31 -16.86
C ILE A 114 -0.53 11.96 -18.23
N PRO A 115 -0.75 11.28 -19.38
CA PRO A 115 -0.45 11.89 -20.69
C PRO A 115 -1.29 13.11 -21.04
N SER A 116 -2.59 13.12 -20.72
CA SER A 116 -3.47 14.26 -21.05
C SER A 116 -3.63 15.26 -19.90
N GLY A 117 -3.37 14.85 -18.67
CA GLY A 117 -3.64 15.63 -17.45
C GLY A 117 -5.10 15.59 -16.98
N ASP A 118 -5.96 14.80 -17.63
CA ASP A 118 -7.38 14.71 -17.29
C ASP A 118 -7.59 14.11 -15.89
N LEU A 119 -8.55 14.67 -15.16
CA LEU A 119 -8.90 14.25 -13.80
C LEU A 119 -10.35 13.78 -13.74
N HIS A 120 -10.54 12.56 -13.26
CA HIS A 120 -11.85 11.92 -13.15
C HIS A 120 -12.16 11.62 -11.69
N HIS A 121 -13.15 12.31 -11.12
CA HIS A 121 -13.62 12.01 -9.76
C HIS A 121 -14.24 10.62 -9.69
N VAL A 122 -13.87 9.85 -8.66
CA VAL A 122 -14.29 8.44 -8.52
C VAL A 122 -14.83 8.12 -7.14
N MET A 123 -14.34 8.76 -6.08
CA MET A 123 -14.78 8.49 -4.71
C MET A 123 -14.70 9.73 -3.84
N THR A 124 -15.55 9.77 -2.83
CA THR A 124 -15.50 10.76 -1.76
C THR A 124 -15.42 10.05 -0.42
N ALA A 125 -14.55 10.51 0.47
CA ALA A 125 -14.53 10.10 1.86
C ALA A 125 -14.86 11.27 2.77
N ARG A 126 -15.61 11.01 3.84
CA ARG A 126 -15.95 12.03 4.84
C ARG A 126 -15.66 11.51 6.24
N LYS A 127 -14.95 12.31 7.03
CA LYS A 127 -14.74 12.01 8.45
C LYS A 127 -16.06 12.21 9.21
N LYS A 128 -16.46 11.22 10.01
CA LYS A 128 -17.73 11.24 10.74
C LYS A 128 -17.64 12.15 11.96
N ARG A 129 -18.63 13.04 12.10
CA ARG A 129 -18.77 13.93 13.27
C ARG A 129 -19.11 13.10 14.52
N LYS A 130 -18.67 13.58 15.69
CA LYS A 130 -19.00 13.01 17.02
C LYS A 130 -18.66 11.51 17.17
N SER A 131 -17.58 11.04 16.53
CA SER A 131 -17.07 9.69 16.74
C SER A 131 -15.96 9.72 17.80
N GLN A 132 -15.95 8.73 18.70
CA GLN A 132 -14.90 8.59 19.73
C GLN A 132 -13.55 8.15 19.15
N THR A 133 -13.55 7.63 17.94
CA THR A 133 -12.37 7.19 17.19
C THR A 133 -12.40 7.85 15.83
N SER A 134 -11.29 7.87 15.11
CA SER A 134 -11.35 8.26 13.70
C SER A 134 -12.21 7.28 12.91
N TYR A 135 -13.14 7.84 12.16
CA TYR A 135 -14.12 7.11 11.36
C TYR A 135 -14.29 7.87 10.06
N TYR A 136 -14.03 7.20 8.93
CA TYR A 136 -14.34 7.69 7.59
C TYR A 136 -15.36 6.77 6.92
N THR A 137 -16.33 7.36 6.22
CA THR A 137 -17.16 6.64 5.24
C THR A 137 -16.64 6.97 3.84
N ILE A 138 -16.53 5.97 2.98
CA ILE A 138 -16.14 6.10 1.58
C ILE A 138 -17.37 5.83 0.71
N THR A 139 -17.66 6.73 -0.22
CA THR A 139 -18.80 6.66 -1.14
C THR A 139 -18.36 6.86 -2.57
N GLY A 140 -18.92 6.09 -3.49
CA GLY A 140 -18.87 6.33 -4.94
C GLY A 140 -20.15 7.01 -5.42
N ILE A 141 -20.22 7.28 -6.73
CA ILE A 141 -21.37 7.90 -7.38
C ILE A 141 -21.80 7.02 -8.56
N VAL A 142 -23.11 6.76 -8.68
CA VAL A 142 -23.73 6.12 -9.86
C VAL A 142 -24.70 7.11 -10.49
N HIS A 143 -24.69 7.24 -11.80
CA HIS A 143 -25.58 8.14 -12.54
C HIS A 143 -26.72 7.37 -13.19
N ASP A 144 -27.94 7.91 -13.10
CA ASP A 144 -29.09 7.36 -13.85
C ASP A 144 -29.10 7.83 -15.30
N THR A 145 -28.59 9.04 -15.55
CA THR A 145 -28.46 9.62 -16.89
C THR A 145 -27.17 10.43 -17.01
N PRO A 146 -26.60 10.63 -18.21
CA PRO A 146 -25.31 11.31 -18.39
C PRO A 146 -25.27 12.75 -17.85
N GLN A 147 -26.42 13.44 -17.81
CA GLN A 147 -26.53 14.82 -17.32
C GLN A 147 -27.25 14.92 -15.96
N GLY A 148 -27.68 13.78 -15.40
CA GLY A 148 -28.43 13.73 -14.14
C GLY A 148 -27.52 13.81 -12.90
N PRO A 149 -28.08 14.20 -11.75
CA PRO A 149 -27.35 14.12 -10.49
C PRO A 149 -27.01 12.67 -10.19
N GLY A 150 -25.80 12.43 -9.69
CA GLY A 150 -25.38 11.10 -9.32
C GLY A 150 -25.88 10.71 -7.92
N THR A 151 -26.24 9.45 -7.75
CA THR A 151 -26.66 8.85 -6.48
C THR A 151 -25.44 8.33 -5.72
N PRO A 152 -25.22 8.74 -4.46
CA PRO A 152 -24.12 8.24 -3.66
C PRO A 152 -24.36 6.81 -3.19
N VAL A 153 -23.35 5.96 -3.36
CA VAL A 153 -23.35 4.56 -2.90
C VAL A 153 -22.22 4.37 -1.90
N GLU A 154 -22.53 3.87 -0.70
CA GLU A 154 -21.53 3.56 0.31
C GLU A 154 -20.71 2.33 -0.11
N LEU A 155 -19.39 2.50 -0.21
CA LEU A 155 -18.46 1.43 -0.59
C LEU A 155 -17.80 0.79 0.63
N GLY A 156 -17.55 1.59 1.67
CA GLY A 156 -16.86 1.10 2.85
C GLY A 156 -16.58 2.15 3.89
N LYS A 157 -15.81 1.73 4.90
CA LYS A 157 -15.48 2.56 6.06
C LYS A 157 -14.08 2.26 6.57
N VAL A 158 -13.41 3.28 7.07
CA VAL A 158 -12.11 3.17 7.75
C VAL A 158 -12.30 3.58 9.20
N ARG A 159 -11.87 2.75 10.13
CA ARG A 159 -12.04 3.03 11.56
C ARG A 159 -10.77 2.78 12.35
N SER A 160 -10.38 3.73 13.19
CA SER A 160 -9.24 3.59 14.08
C SER A 160 -9.61 2.92 15.42
N ASN A 161 -8.59 2.39 16.10
CA ASN A 161 -8.63 2.21 17.54
C ASN A 161 -8.57 3.58 18.27
N PHE A 162 -8.71 3.56 19.59
CA PHE A 162 -8.72 4.78 20.41
C PHE A 162 -7.43 5.59 20.29
N LEU A 163 -6.27 4.93 20.22
CA LEU A 163 -4.96 5.60 20.15
C LEU A 163 -4.61 6.13 18.75
N GLY A 164 -5.34 5.73 17.71
CA GLY A 164 -5.01 6.07 16.32
C GLY A 164 -3.76 5.34 15.80
N THR A 165 -3.40 4.20 16.40
CA THR A 165 -2.27 3.37 15.99
C THR A 165 -2.68 2.19 15.12
N THR A 166 -3.96 1.82 15.11
CA THR A 166 -4.48 0.75 14.25
C THR A 166 -5.74 1.23 13.55
N PHE A 167 -5.81 1.03 12.25
CA PHE A 167 -6.97 1.32 11.42
C PHE A 167 -7.40 0.06 10.70
N VAL A 168 -8.71 -0.18 10.64
CA VAL A 168 -9.28 -1.30 9.90
C VAL A 168 -10.19 -0.77 8.81
N ILE A 169 -10.04 -1.34 7.62
CA ILE A 169 -10.75 -1.00 6.40
C ILE A 169 -11.84 -2.05 6.21
N TYR A 170 -13.10 -1.62 6.12
CA TYR A 170 -14.23 -2.53 5.95
C TYR A 170 -15.00 -2.19 4.67
N SER A 171 -15.58 -3.21 4.03
CA SER A 171 -16.59 -2.99 3.00
C SER A 171 -17.91 -2.49 3.60
N HIS A 172 -18.82 -2.06 2.73
CA HIS A 172 -20.20 -1.81 3.13
C HIS A 172 -20.84 -3.11 3.62
N GLY A 173 -21.46 -3.06 4.80
CA GLY A 173 -22.00 -4.23 5.48
C GLY A 173 -22.17 -4.03 6.98
N ARG A 174 -22.89 -4.96 7.61
CA ARG A 174 -23.20 -4.92 9.05
C ARG A 174 -22.02 -5.33 9.91
N ASN A 175 -21.95 -4.78 11.12
CA ASN A 175 -20.99 -5.23 12.11
C ASN A 175 -21.49 -6.53 12.76
N PRO A 176 -20.72 -7.63 12.76
CA PRO A 176 -21.18 -8.91 13.31
C PRO A 176 -21.43 -8.88 14.82
N THR A 177 -20.70 -8.06 15.59
CA THR A 177 -20.77 -8.05 17.06
C THR A 177 -21.68 -6.97 17.64
N ARG A 178 -22.09 -6.00 16.83
CA ARG A 178 -22.92 -4.87 17.27
C ARG A 178 -24.26 -4.91 16.55
N LYS A 179 -25.34 -5.00 17.33
CA LYS A 179 -26.70 -4.78 16.81
C LYS A 179 -26.84 -3.34 16.33
N GLU A 180 -27.24 -3.15 15.08
CA GLU A 180 -27.55 -1.82 14.56
C GLU A 180 -28.96 -1.43 15.00
N ASN A 181 -29.11 -0.17 15.42
CA ASN A 181 -30.41 0.37 15.82
C ASN A 181 -31.35 0.55 14.61
N ASP A 182 -30.77 0.65 13.42
CA ASP A 182 -31.47 0.78 12.15
C ASP A 182 -31.73 -0.62 11.57
N PRO A 183 -32.99 -1.09 11.48
CA PRO A 183 -33.33 -2.41 10.97
C PRO A 183 -32.77 -2.67 9.57
N THR A 184 -32.74 -1.65 8.70
CA THR A 184 -32.26 -1.78 7.31
C THR A 184 -30.79 -2.17 7.24
N LYS A 185 -30.01 -1.85 8.28
CA LYS A 185 -28.60 -2.24 8.38
C LYS A 185 -28.39 -3.64 8.91
N ASN A 186 -29.40 -4.23 9.56
CA ASN A 186 -29.32 -5.61 10.05
C ASN A 186 -29.49 -6.62 8.89
N ASP A 187 -30.15 -6.22 7.80
CA ASP A 187 -30.34 -7.04 6.60
C ASP A 187 -29.11 -7.06 5.67
N LEU A 188 -28.13 -6.17 5.91
CA LEU A 188 -26.89 -6.16 5.14
C LEU A 188 -26.04 -7.42 5.42
N PRO A 189 -25.25 -7.89 4.45
CA PRO A 189 -24.27 -8.94 4.71
C PRO A 189 -23.26 -8.48 5.77
N VAL A 190 -22.68 -9.42 6.51
CA VAL A 190 -21.57 -9.14 7.44
C VAL A 190 -20.47 -8.44 6.66
N ARG A 191 -19.98 -7.30 7.11
CA ARG A 191 -18.91 -6.56 6.40
C ARG A 191 -17.65 -7.41 6.20
N GLU A 192 -16.96 -7.19 5.09
CA GLU A 192 -15.60 -7.71 4.91
C GLU A 192 -14.59 -6.83 5.61
N GLU A 193 -13.47 -7.44 6.00
CA GLU A 193 -12.24 -6.73 6.36
C GLU A 193 -11.31 -6.71 5.14
N LEU A 194 -11.17 -5.52 4.54
CA LEU A 194 -10.43 -5.30 3.29
C LEU A 194 -8.93 -5.11 3.50
N GLY A 195 -8.55 -4.77 4.73
CA GLY A 195 -7.17 -4.54 5.14
C GLY A 195 -7.09 -3.85 6.49
N ALA A 196 -5.89 -3.85 7.07
CA ALA A 196 -5.59 -3.12 8.29
C ALA A 196 -4.28 -2.33 8.12
N VAL A 197 -4.17 -1.19 8.82
CA VAL A 197 -2.98 -0.36 8.86
C VAL A 197 -2.55 -0.20 10.31
N LEU A 198 -1.31 -0.56 10.61
CA LEU A 198 -0.71 -0.45 11.93
C LEU A 198 0.40 0.59 11.85
N TYR A 199 0.42 1.48 12.84
CA TYR A 199 1.47 2.45 13.06
C TYR A 199 2.17 2.12 14.36
N ASP A 200 3.49 1.99 14.30
CA ASP A 200 4.28 1.79 15.51
C ASP A 200 4.18 3.05 16.38
N PRO A 201 3.82 2.91 17.67
CA PRO A 201 3.77 4.03 18.59
C PRO A 201 5.20 4.50 18.90
N ASN A 202 5.41 5.82 18.92
CA ASN A 202 6.72 6.38 19.24
C ASN A 202 6.84 6.63 20.75
N ILE A 203 6.93 5.55 21.53
CA ILE A 203 6.81 5.61 23.00
C ILE A 203 8.08 6.17 23.68
N LEU A 204 9.23 6.14 23.00
CA LEU A 204 10.53 6.48 23.59
C LEU A 204 11.21 7.71 22.96
N GLY A 205 10.50 8.48 22.13
CA GLY A 205 11.04 9.71 21.54
C GLY A 205 12.15 9.49 20.51
N PHE A 206 12.30 8.27 19.98
CA PHE A 206 13.21 8.00 18.87
C PHE A 206 12.73 8.79 17.65
N LYS A 207 13.53 9.77 17.22
CA LYS A 207 13.25 10.57 16.04
C LYS A 207 13.54 9.72 14.81
N GLY A 208 12.50 9.19 14.18
CA GLY A 208 12.59 8.43 12.95
C GLY A 208 11.28 8.42 12.17
N PRO A 209 11.30 8.13 10.87
CA PRO A 209 10.09 7.90 10.08
C PRO A 209 9.21 6.83 10.74
N ARG A 210 7.90 7.10 10.87
CA ARG A 210 6.96 6.18 11.50
C ARG A 210 6.93 4.86 10.72
N LYS A 211 7.14 3.73 11.42
CA LYS A 211 6.90 2.41 10.86
C LYS A 211 5.41 2.20 10.65
N MET A 212 5.05 1.79 9.44
CA MET A 212 3.69 1.56 8.99
C MET A 212 3.66 0.16 8.38
N THR A 213 2.80 -0.70 8.95
CA THR A 213 2.54 -2.06 8.46
C THR A 213 1.14 -2.11 7.88
N ILE A 214 0.97 -2.66 6.70
CA ILE A 214 -0.31 -2.85 6.04
C ILE A 214 -0.56 -4.35 5.91
N LEU A 215 -1.70 -4.80 6.41
CA LEU A 215 -2.16 -6.18 6.32
C LEU A 215 -3.27 -6.24 5.27
N MET A 216 -3.11 -7.10 4.27
CA MET A 216 -4.13 -7.45 3.29
C MET A 216 -4.11 -8.96 3.06
N HIS A 217 -5.10 -9.50 2.35
CA HIS A 217 -5.01 -10.87 1.85
C HIS A 217 -4.23 -10.89 0.53
N THR A 218 -3.49 -11.98 0.30
CA THR A 218 -3.02 -12.31 -1.05
C THR A 218 -4.22 -12.57 -1.98
N LEU A 219 -4.05 -12.31 -3.27
CA LEU A 219 -5.08 -12.66 -4.25
C LEU A 219 -5.13 -14.18 -4.46
N THR A 220 -6.30 -14.70 -4.85
CA THR A 220 -6.45 -16.09 -5.26
C THR A 220 -5.66 -16.36 -6.54
N ARG A 221 -5.53 -17.64 -6.93
CA ARG A 221 -4.87 -18.03 -8.20
C ARG A 221 -5.48 -17.36 -9.43
N ASP A 222 -6.78 -17.06 -9.37
CA ASP A 222 -7.51 -16.36 -10.43
C ASP A 222 -7.36 -14.82 -10.37
N GLY A 223 -6.48 -14.32 -9.50
CA GLY A 223 -6.23 -12.88 -9.34
C GLY A 223 -7.36 -12.12 -8.65
N LYS A 224 -8.28 -12.81 -7.96
CA LYS A 224 -9.39 -12.19 -7.23
C LYS A 224 -9.04 -12.00 -5.76
N ARG A 225 -9.60 -10.97 -5.14
CA ARG A 225 -9.50 -10.81 -3.68
C ARG A 225 -10.35 -11.90 -3.00
N PRO A 226 -9.82 -12.65 -2.04
CA PRO A 226 -10.64 -13.57 -1.27
C PRO A 226 -11.66 -12.80 -0.44
N GLU A 227 -12.87 -13.33 -0.35
CA GLU A 227 -13.90 -12.81 0.54
C GLU A 227 -13.54 -13.15 1.98
N PHE A 228 -13.54 -12.14 2.85
CA PHE A 228 -13.12 -12.31 4.24
C PHE A 228 -13.98 -11.49 5.19
N ARG A 229 -14.91 -12.17 5.87
CA ARG A 229 -15.93 -11.59 6.76
C ARG A 229 -15.75 -12.13 8.18
N PRO A 230 -14.76 -11.64 8.95
CA PRO A 230 -14.53 -12.12 10.31
C PRO A 230 -15.77 -11.84 11.17
N THR A 231 -16.23 -12.84 11.91
CA THR A 231 -17.42 -12.72 12.79
C THR A 231 -17.05 -12.60 14.27
N SER A 232 -15.82 -12.98 14.61
CA SER A 232 -15.23 -12.86 15.94
C SER A 232 -13.93 -12.04 15.89
N GLU A 233 -13.45 -11.57 17.04
CA GLU A 233 -12.18 -10.84 17.09
C GLU A 233 -10.97 -11.72 16.73
N SER A 234 -10.96 -12.99 17.16
CA SER A 234 -9.87 -13.94 16.85
C SER A 234 -9.67 -14.13 15.36
N ASP A 235 -10.74 -13.99 14.57
CA ASP A 235 -10.66 -14.21 13.12
C ASP A 235 -10.11 -13.00 12.35
N THR A 236 -9.92 -11.84 12.97
CA THR A 236 -9.51 -10.60 12.28
C THR A 236 -8.10 -10.67 11.69
N LEU A 237 -7.79 -9.84 10.68
CA LEU A 237 -6.43 -9.75 10.12
C LEU A 237 -5.38 -9.44 11.19
N LEU A 238 -5.73 -8.55 12.11
CA LEU A 238 -4.85 -8.12 13.19
C LEU A 238 -4.49 -9.27 14.13
N ASN A 239 -5.47 -10.08 14.53
CA ASN A 239 -5.21 -11.21 15.42
C ASN A 239 -4.46 -12.34 14.71
N LYS A 240 -4.83 -12.65 13.46
CA LYS A 240 -4.04 -13.59 12.62
C LYS A 240 -2.58 -13.17 12.50
N TYR A 241 -2.31 -11.89 12.28
CA TYR A 241 -0.94 -11.37 12.22
C TYR A 241 -0.18 -11.54 13.55
N ARG A 242 -0.84 -11.22 14.68
CA ARG A 242 -0.24 -11.34 16.03
C ARG A 242 0.06 -12.77 16.44
N GLU A 243 -0.78 -13.73 16.04
CA GLU A 243 -0.63 -15.15 16.35
C GLU A 243 0.40 -15.86 15.44
N GLY A 244 1.09 -15.11 14.56
CA GLY A 244 2.04 -15.69 13.60
C GLY A 244 1.36 -16.35 12.39
N GLY A 245 0.04 -16.24 12.26
CA GLY A 245 -0.77 -16.68 11.11
C GLY A 245 -0.64 -15.78 9.87
N ALA A 246 0.53 -15.18 9.65
CA ALA A 246 0.78 -14.26 8.54
C ALA A 246 1.00 -14.95 7.17
N ARG A 247 1.04 -16.30 7.12
CA ARG A 247 1.37 -17.04 5.89
C ARG A 247 0.41 -16.77 4.72
N ASP A 248 -0.86 -16.52 5.01
CA ASP A 248 -1.89 -16.22 4.01
C ASP A 248 -2.17 -14.71 3.87
N LEU A 249 -1.36 -13.88 4.56
CA LEU A 249 -1.47 -12.43 4.53
C LEU A 249 -0.40 -11.84 3.63
N LEU A 250 -0.81 -10.84 2.86
CA LEU A 250 0.12 -9.91 2.25
C LEU A 250 0.46 -8.83 3.28
N VAL A 251 1.67 -8.88 3.79
CA VAL A 251 2.22 -7.88 4.72
C VAL A 251 3.10 -6.92 3.94
N LEU A 252 2.76 -5.64 3.99
CA LEU A 252 3.51 -4.57 3.33
C LEU A 252 4.00 -3.56 4.36
N HIS A 253 5.10 -2.88 4.06
CA HIS A 253 5.68 -1.86 4.94
C HIS A 253 5.93 -0.56 4.19
N ASN A 254 6.02 0.55 4.94
CA ASN A 254 6.57 1.75 4.35
C ASN A 254 8.06 1.57 4.05
N LYS A 255 8.48 1.99 2.86
CA LYS A 255 9.88 2.02 2.45
C LYS A 255 10.66 3.00 3.34
N SER A 256 11.77 2.55 3.89
CA SER A 256 12.70 3.41 4.62
C SER A 256 13.31 4.44 3.65
N PRO A 257 13.37 5.73 4.04
CA PRO A 257 14.01 6.74 3.20
C PRO A 257 15.52 6.48 3.11
N GLN A 258 16.11 6.86 1.99
CA GLN A 258 17.54 6.72 1.74
C GLN A 258 18.25 8.05 2.02
N TRP A 259 19.47 7.97 2.54
CA TRP A 259 20.30 9.15 2.71
C TRP A 259 20.66 9.73 1.34
N ASN A 260 20.45 11.02 1.16
CA ASN A 260 20.87 11.75 -0.03
C ASN A 260 21.97 12.74 0.36
N GLU A 261 23.18 12.53 -0.17
CA GLU A 261 24.36 13.33 0.16
C GLU A 261 24.24 14.78 -0.32
N ASP A 262 23.64 15.03 -1.48
CA ASP A 262 23.51 16.38 -2.04
C ASP A 262 22.62 17.29 -1.18
N THR A 263 21.55 16.73 -0.62
CA THR A 263 20.59 17.46 0.21
C THR A 263 20.82 17.27 1.71
N GLN A 264 21.80 16.44 2.10
CA GLN A 264 22.12 16.06 3.49
C GLN A 264 20.86 15.64 4.28
N SER A 265 19.99 14.84 3.64
CA SER A 265 18.70 14.48 4.22
C SER A 265 18.22 13.09 3.78
N PHE A 266 17.35 12.47 4.59
CA PHE A 266 16.68 11.23 4.24
C PHE A 266 15.50 11.50 3.32
N VAL A 267 15.54 10.97 2.09
CA VAL A 267 14.56 11.22 1.04
C VAL A 267 14.02 9.92 0.43
N LEU A 268 12.84 10.02 -0.18
CA LEU A 268 12.28 9.01 -1.06
C LEU A 268 12.12 9.61 -2.46
N ASN A 269 12.42 8.83 -3.49
CA ASN A 269 12.23 9.24 -4.87
C ASN A 269 10.77 8.99 -5.30
N PHE A 270 9.98 10.05 -5.40
CA PHE A 270 8.60 10.01 -5.87
C PHE A 270 8.46 10.30 -7.37
N SER A 271 9.56 10.29 -8.14
CA SER A 271 9.57 10.53 -9.59
C SER A 271 8.84 11.82 -9.99
N GLY A 272 8.99 12.89 -9.19
CA GLY A 272 8.32 14.18 -9.40
C GLY A 272 6.83 14.23 -9.02
N ARG A 273 6.21 13.12 -8.59
CA ARG A 273 4.79 13.09 -8.17
C ARG A 273 4.53 13.79 -6.86
N VAL A 274 5.55 13.93 -6.00
CA VAL A 274 5.46 14.59 -4.69
C VAL A 274 6.43 15.76 -4.67
N THR A 275 5.92 16.94 -4.31
CA THR A 275 6.65 18.21 -4.44
C THR A 275 6.79 18.96 -3.11
N GLN A 276 6.09 18.54 -2.05
CA GLN A 276 6.21 19.15 -0.73
C GLN A 276 6.69 18.15 0.31
N ALA A 277 7.69 18.54 1.11
CA ALA A 277 8.13 17.76 2.26
C ALA A 277 6.99 17.59 3.28
N SER A 278 6.78 16.36 3.75
CA SER A 278 5.79 16.05 4.78
C SER A 278 6.06 14.70 5.41
N VAL A 279 5.83 14.59 6.72
CA VAL A 279 5.78 13.29 7.44
C VAL A 279 4.69 12.34 6.92
N LYS A 280 3.80 12.84 6.05
CA LYS A 280 2.76 12.05 5.39
C LYS A 280 3.22 11.44 4.07
N ASN A 281 4.40 11.80 3.56
CA ASN A 281 4.90 11.23 2.32
C ASN A 281 5.45 9.83 2.61
N PHE A 282 4.95 8.82 1.91
CA PHE A 282 5.41 7.44 2.07
C PHE A 282 5.28 6.65 0.76
N GLN A 283 6.11 5.62 0.65
CA GLN A 283 6.00 4.56 -0.34
C GLN A 283 5.76 3.25 0.40
N ILE A 284 4.92 2.37 -0.14
CA ILE A 284 4.60 1.06 0.41
C ILE A 284 5.22 0.01 -0.50
N VAL A 285 5.90 -0.95 0.11
CA VAL A 285 6.64 -2.03 -0.56
C VAL A 285 6.40 -3.35 0.15
N HIS A 286 6.72 -4.44 -0.53
CA HIS A 286 6.86 -5.76 0.10
C HIS A 286 8.34 -5.97 0.46
N ASP A 287 8.63 -6.63 1.58
CA ASP A 287 10.01 -6.77 2.07
C ASP A 287 10.92 -7.56 1.11
N ASN A 288 10.34 -8.48 0.34
CA ASN A 288 11.06 -9.25 -0.68
C ASN A 288 11.34 -8.46 -1.98
N ASP A 289 10.72 -7.30 -2.18
CA ASP A 289 10.92 -6.46 -3.37
C ASP A 289 10.69 -4.99 -3.04
N LEU A 290 11.78 -4.32 -2.63
CA LEU A 290 11.77 -2.91 -2.22
C LEU A 290 11.66 -1.93 -3.41
N ASP A 291 11.88 -2.41 -4.64
CA ASP A 291 11.81 -1.58 -5.85
C ASP A 291 10.40 -1.58 -6.45
N TYR A 292 9.62 -2.63 -6.18
CA TYR A 292 8.20 -2.65 -6.46
C TYR A 292 7.42 -1.78 -5.47
N ILE A 293 7.29 -0.49 -5.82
CA ILE A 293 6.42 0.45 -5.10
C ILE A 293 4.95 0.09 -5.37
N VAL A 294 4.32 -0.61 -4.42
CA VAL A 294 2.91 -1.03 -4.46
C VAL A 294 2.00 0.19 -4.41
N MET A 295 2.33 1.14 -3.56
CA MET A 295 1.60 2.40 -3.41
C MET A 295 2.58 3.51 -3.06
N GLN A 296 2.36 4.71 -3.61
CA GLN A 296 3.03 5.92 -3.15
C GLN A 296 2.00 7.00 -2.87
N PHE A 297 2.24 7.77 -1.82
CA PHE A 297 1.40 8.87 -1.43
C PHE A 297 2.25 10.04 -0.96
N GLY A 298 1.86 11.25 -1.33
CA GLY A 298 2.54 12.43 -0.81
C GLY A 298 1.88 13.75 -1.16
N ARG A 299 2.38 14.80 -0.53
CA ARG A 299 1.81 16.14 -0.58
C ARG A 299 2.33 16.93 -1.77
N THR A 300 1.41 17.62 -2.45
CA THR A 300 1.73 18.58 -3.52
C THR A 300 1.23 19.99 -3.21
N GLY A 301 0.30 20.13 -2.26
CA GLY A 301 -0.31 21.39 -1.83
C GLY A 301 -0.75 21.37 -0.36
N PRO A 302 -1.26 22.48 0.20
CA PRO A 302 -1.91 22.50 1.51
C PRO A 302 -3.02 21.46 1.70
N ASP A 303 -3.78 21.25 0.64
CA ASP A 303 -4.96 20.38 0.61
C ASP A 303 -4.97 19.46 -0.62
N HIS A 304 -3.81 19.27 -1.24
CA HIS A 304 -3.66 18.51 -2.48
C HIS A 304 -2.55 17.48 -2.32
N PHE A 305 -2.83 16.25 -2.74
CA PHE A 305 -1.96 15.10 -2.56
C PHE A 305 -1.99 14.23 -3.83
N THR A 306 -0.92 13.50 -4.08
CA THR A 306 -0.87 12.42 -5.07
C THR A 306 -0.98 11.08 -4.35
N MET A 307 -1.63 10.12 -5.02
CA MET A 307 -1.76 8.75 -4.55
C MET A 307 -1.71 7.84 -5.77
N ASP A 308 -0.61 7.11 -5.95
CA ASP A 308 -0.50 6.17 -7.07
C ASP A 308 -0.37 4.75 -6.51
N PHE A 309 -0.97 3.77 -7.17
CA PHE A 309 -0.88 2.37 -6.73
C PHE A 309 -0.81 1.39 -7.89
N LYS A 310 -0.38 0.18 -7.58
CA LYS A 310 -0.21 -0.95 -8.49
C LYS A 310 -0.83 -2.21 -7.91
N TYR A 311 -0.79 -3.29 -8.67
CA TYR A 311 -1.15 -4.62 -8.22
C TYR A 311 -0.45 -4.96 -6.88
N PRO A 312 -1.07 -5.69 -5.95
CA PRO A 312 -2.43 -6.24 -5.99
C PRO A 312 -3.50 -5.31 -5.40
N MET A 313 -3.17 -4.04 -5.16
CA MET A 313 -4.05 -3.12 -4.44
C MET A 313 -5.22 -2.65 -5.34
N CYS A 314 -6.39 -2.43 -4.74
CA CYS A 314 -7.53 -1.77 -5.40
C CYS A 314 -7.71 -0.31 -4.94
N LEU A 315 -8.57 0.42 -5.64
CA LEU A 315 -8.80 1.84 -5.42
C LEU A 315 -9.31 2.15 -4.01
N VAL A 316 -10.28 1.37 -3.50
CA VAL A 316 -10.80 1.53 -2.12
C VAL A 316 -9.71 1.28 -1.08
N GLN A 317 -8.89 0.24 -1.26
CA GLN A 317 -7.79 -0.07 -0.33
C GLN A 317 -6.75 1.06 -0.32
N ALA A 318 -6.28 1.50 -1.49
CA ALA A 318 -5.31 2.58 -1.60
C ALA A 318 -5.83 3.87 -0.95
N PHE A 319 -7.06 4.26 -1.28
CA PHE A 319 -7.66 5.48 -0.73
C PHE A 319 -7.85 5.38 0.79
N ALA A 320 -8.32 4.23 1.27
CA ALA A 320 -8.47 3.98 2.70
C ALA A 320 -7.13 4.06 3.45
N ILE A 321 -6.06 3.47 2.91
CA ILE A 321 -4.71 3.55 3.47
C ILE A 321 -4.24 5.01 3.54
N ALA A 322 -4.41 5.78 2.45
CA ALA A 322 -4.08 7.21 2.43
C ALA A 322 -4.85 7.99 3.49
N LEU A 323 -6.15 7.68 3.71
CA LEU A 323 -6.97 8.35 4.72
C LEU A 323 -6.41 8.22 6.13
N THR A 324 -5.83 7.07 6.49
CA THR A 324 -5.22 6.84 7.81
C THR A 324 -4.01 7.76 8.09
N SER A 325 -3.40 8.34 7.05
CA SER A 325 -2.27 9.25 7.17
C SER A 325 -2.67 10.68 7.58
N PHE A 326 -3.93 11.07 7.34
CA PHE A 326 -4.42 12.41 7.64
C PHE A 326 -4.75 12.63 9.10
N ASP A 327 -4.99 11.56 9.86
CA ASP A 327 -5.28 11.65 11.27
C ASP A 327 -4.07 12.02 12.12
N ALA A 328 -4.33 12.86 13.12
CA ALA A 328 -3.44 13.07 14.24
C ALA A 328 -3.37 11.76 15.05
N LYS A 329 -2.16 11.29 15.29
CA LYS A 329 -1.92 10.04 16.02
C LYS A 329 -1.42 10.41 17.39
N LEU A 330 -2.28 10.28 18.39
CA LEU A 330 -2.01 10.74 19.76
C LEU A 330 -0.76 10.09 20.38
N ALA A 331 -0.32 8.94 19.86
CA ALA A 331 0.84 8.18 20.36
C ALA A 331 2.03 8.12 19.38
N CYS A 332 2.02 8.88 18.28
CA CYS A 332 3.09 8.83 17.28
C CYS A 332 3.72 10.20 16.99
N GLU A 333 3.39 11.24 17.77
CA GLU A 333 4.01 12.58 17.65
C GLU A 333 5.41 12.63 18.24
#